data_AF-A0A439TC76-F1
#
_entry.id   AF-A0A439TC76-F1
#
_cell.length_a   1.000
_cell.length_b   1.000
_cell.length_c   1.000
_cell.angle_alpha   90.00
_cell.angle_beta   90.00
_cell.angle_gamma   90.00
#
_symmetry.space_group_name_H-M   'P 1'
#
loop_
_entity.id
_entity.type
_entity.pdbx_description
1 polymer ?
#
loop_
_entity_poly.entity_id
_entity_poly.type
_entity_poly.pdbx_seq_one_letter_code
_entity_poly.pdbx_strand_id
1 'polypeptide(L)'
;AKAVTLTVGPGHLMTALNMNGFSLSLIRLDAEREAALLAPVGPHAWLPTKPVRQPVVVAAAKPAVHATAKAASRDAAAERLITVVCEKLISLEEPLNGLDAKAGDGDTGSTVATGARSVLERLDTLPLADRAATLAAIGDTLGTAMGGSSGVLLSIFFTAAAQTLGFGATLPKALLAGLDRMTFYGGAKVGDRTMVDALEPALKALDTGGLEAAATAARHGAEATAAMQKAKAGRSAYIGRQLDGVADPGAFAVAEVFVAVAAMFAPA
;
A
#
# COMPACT_ATOMS: atom_id res chain seq x y z
N ALA A 1 3.19 -11.36 -36.95
CA ALA A 1 1.76 -11.23 -36.62
C ALA A 1 0.86 -10.87 -37.82
N LYS A 2 1.28 -10.05 -38.79
CA LYS A 2 0.44 -9.62 -39.94
C LYS A 2 0.02 -10.72 -40.94
N ALA A 3 0.44 -11.98 -40.75
CA ALA A 3 0.20 -13.09 -41.67
C ALA A 3 -0.59 -14.26 -41.07
N VAL A 4 -1.03 -14.18 -39.80
CA VAL A 4 -1.85 -15.21 -39.15
C VAL A 4 -3.30 -14.74 -39.18
N THR A 5 -4.13 -15.40 -39.96
CA THR A 5 -5.55 -15.06 -40.10
C THR A 5 -6.44 -15.93 -39.23
N LEU A 6 -6.00 -17.14 -38.89
CA LEU A 6 -6.73 -18.13 -38.08
C LEU A 6 -5.90 -18.60 -36.89
N THR A 7 -6.58 -18.93 -35.80
CA THR A 7 -6.00 -19.54 -34.60
C THR A 7 -6.85 -20.71 -34.13
N VAL A 8 -6.19 -21.73 -33.59
CA VAL A 8 -6.81 -22.86 -32.91
C VAL A 8 -6.23 -22.91 -31.50
N GLY A 9 -7.09 -22.85 -30.49
CA GLY A 9 -6.68 -22.72 -29.09
C GLY A 9 -6.73 -21.28 -28.55
N PRO A 10 -5.99 -20.98 -27.46
CA PRO A 10 -5.19 -21.90 -26.66
C PRO A 10 -6.03 -23.04 -26.06
N GLY A 11 -5.46 -24.24 -25.91
CA GLY A 11 -6.11 -25.37 -25.27
C GLY A 11 -5.30 -26.66 -25.35
N HIS A 12 -5.77 -27.71 -24.66
CA HIS A 12 -5.09 -29.00 -24.57
C HIS A 12 -5.46 -29.89 -25.77
N LEU A 13 -4.58 -29.94 -26.77
CA LEU A 13 -4.78 -30.78 -27.97
C LEU A 13 -3.89 -32.03 -27.93
N MET A 14 -2.57 -31.85 -28.00
CA MET A 14 -1.59 -32.93 -27.98
C MET A 14 -0.63 -32.74 -26.79
N THR A 15 -1.03 -33.25 -25.63
CA THR A 15 -0.36 -33.00 -24.35
C THR A 15 0.77 -34.00 -24.06
N ALA A 16 1.77 -33.58 -23.29
CA ALA A 16 2.77 -34.46 -22.68
C ALA A 16 2.53 -34.56 -21.17
N LEU A 17 1.48 -35.30 -20.78
CA LEU A 17 1.00 -35.39 -19.39
C LEU A 17 0.83 -33.99 -18.76
N ASN A 18 1.56 -33.72 -17.68
CA ASN A 18 1.53 -32.49 -16.90
C ASN A 18 2.71 -31.55 -17.22
N MET A 19 3.37 -31.70 -18.37
CA MET A 19 4.47 -30.83 -18.78
C MET A 19 4.03 -29.35 -18.79
N ASN A 20 4.78 -28.51 -18.07
CA ASN A 20 4.57 -27.06 -18.06
C ASN A 20 5.22 -26.39 -19.27
N GLY A 21 4.63 -26.57 -20.44
CA GLY A 21 5.10 -26.00 -21.70
C GLY A 21 3.99 -25.93 -22.74
N PHE A 22 4.30 -25.32 -23.88
CA PHE A 22 3.38 -25.20 -25.02
C PHE A 22 4.09 -25.49 -26.34
N SER A 23 3.31 -25.80 -27.36
CA SER A 23 3.79 -25.92 -28.74
C SER A 23 3.05 -24.94 -29.63
N LEU A 24 3.73 -24.48 -30.69
CA LEU A 24 3.14 -23.67 -31.75
C LEU A 24 3.25 -24.46 -33.06
N SER A 25 2.11 -24.71 -33.69
CA SER A 25 2.05 -25.31 -35.02
C SER A 25 1.61 -24.26 -36.02
N LEU A 26 2.35 -24.14 -37.13
CA LEU A 26 2.05 -23.21 -38.21
C LEU A 26 1.70 -23.99 -39.46
N ILE A 27 0.56 -23.66 -40.07
CA ILE A 27 0.12 -24.20 -41.35
C ILE A 27 -0.07 -23.05 -42.34
N ARG A 28 0.45 -23.22 -43.55
CA ARG A 28 0.20 -22.26 -44.64
C ARG A 28 -1.22 -22.45 -45.14
N LEU A 29 -2.00 -21.38 -45.10
CA LEU A 29 -3.36 -21.36 -45.58
C LEU A 29 -3.42 -21.16 -47.09
N ASP A 30 -4.32 -21.91 -47.70
CA ASP A 30 -4.92 -21.73 -49.01
C ASP A 30 -6.45 -21.83 -48.83
N ALA A 31 -7.22 -21.57 -49.88
CA ALA A 31 -8.68 -21.52 -49.79
C ALA A 31 -9.31 -22.85 -49.32
N GLU A 32 -8.72 -23.98 -49.72
CA GLU A 32 -9.21 -25.31 -49.36
C GLU A 32 -8.96 -25.59 -47.87
N ARG A 33 -7.74 -25.32 -47.38
CA ARG A 33 -7.37 -25.53 -45.98
C ARG A 33 -8.10 -24.58 -45.04
N GLU A 34 -8.32 -23.34 -45.46
CA GLU A 34 -9.11 -22.38 -44.70
C GLU A 34 -10.56 -22.86 -44.53
N ALA A 35 -11.20 -23.30 -45.61
CA ALA A 35 -12.55 -23.86 -45.55
C ALA A 35 -12.60 -25.13 -44.68
N ALA A 36 -11.62 -26.03 -44.81
CA ALA A 36 -11.55 -27.26 -44.04
C ALA A 36 -11.35 -27.01 -42.53
N LEU A 37 -10.50 -26.06 -42.16
CA LEU A 37 -10.25 -25.73 -40.75
C LEU A 37 -11.44 -25.04 -40.07
N LEU A 38 -12.28 -24.34 -40.83
CA LEU A 38 -13.48 -23.66 -40.34
C LEU A 38 -14.73 -24.56 -40.37
N ALA A 39 -14.67 -25.70 -41.06
CA ALA A 39 -15.80 -26.62 -41.17
C ALA A 39 -16.18 -27.22 -39.80
N PRO A 40 -17.48 -27.43 -39.54
CA PRO A 40 -17.93 -28.12 -38.35
C PRO A 40 -17.47 -29.58 -38.39
N VAL A 41 -17.02 -30.09 -37.26
CA VAL A 41 -16.60 -31.48 -37.10
C VAL A 41 -17.23 -32.09 -35.86
N GLY A 42 -17.45 -33.41 -35.89
CA GLY A 42 -18.00 -34.17 -34.76
C GLY A 42 -17.06 -34.39 -33.56
N PRO A 43 -15.72 -34.55 -33.73
CA PRO A 43 -14.83 -34.79 -32.60
C PRO A 43 -14.81 -33.63 -31.59
N HIS A 44 -15.20 -33.93 -30.34
CA HIS A 44 -15.29 -32.96 -29.24
C HIS A 44 -13.95 -32.36 -28.81
N ALA A 45 -12.84 -33.05 -29.06
CA ALA A 45 -11.50 -32.59 -28.73
C ALA A 45 -10.98 -31.54 -29.75
N TRP A 46 -11.63 -31.38 -30.90
CA TRP A 46 -11.26 -30.35 -31.86
C TRP A 46 -11.73 -28.97 -31.39
N LEU A 47 -10.78 -28.05 -31.21
CA LEU A 47 -11.12 -26.69 -30.84
C LEU A 47 -11.53 -25.90 -32.09
N PRO A 48 -12.65 -25.16 -32.06
CA PRO A 48 -13.08 -24.35 -33.20
C PRO A 48 -12.00 -23.36 -33.62
N THR A 49 -11.67 -23.37 -34.91
CA THR A 49 -10.78 -22.38 -35.51
C THR A 49 -11.43 -21.00 -35.49
N LYS A 50 -10.71 -19.99 -35.01
CA LYS A 50 -11.20 -18.62 -34.88
C LYS A 50 -10.34 -17.64 -35.69
N PRO A 51 -10.95 -16.66 -36.37
CA PRO A 51 -10.22 -15.56 -36.96
C PRO A 51 -9.44 -14.76 -35.92
N VAL A 52 -8.20 -14.41 -36.25
CA VAL A 52 -7.41 -13.48 -35.43
C VAL A 52 -8.02 -12.09 -35.56
N ARG A 53 -8.44 -11.52 -34.45
CA ARG A 53 -8.94 -10.15 -34.38
C ARG A 53 -7.96 -9.30 -33.58
N GLN A 54 -7.79 -8.05 -33.98
CA GLN A 54 -7.08 -7.08 -33.16
C GLN A 54 -7.90 -6.85 -31.88
N PRO A 55 -7.26 -6.83 -30.70
CA PRO A 55 -7.96 -6.50 -29.46
C PRO A 55 -8.53 -5.08 -29.59
N VAL A 56 -9.82 -4.94 -29.28
CA VAL A 56 -10.43 -3.62 -29.17
C VAL A 56 -10.00 -3.05 -27.84
N VAL A 57 -9.16 -2.03 -27.86
CA VAL A 57 -8.82 -1.26 -26.66
C VAL A 57 -10.00 -0.37 -26.34
N VAL A 58 -10.80 -0.78 -25.36
CA VAL A 58 -11.84 0.07 -24.79
C VAL A 58 -11.19 0.86 -23.66
N ALA A 59 -11.21 2.19 -23.76
CA ALA A 59 -10.81 3.03 -22.66
C ALA A 59 -11.73 2.73 -21.47
N ALA A 60 -11.17 2.20 -20.38
CA ALA A 60 -11.91 2.06 -19.14
C ALA A 60 -12.38 3.47 -18.74
N ALA A 61 -13.68 3.63 -18.47
CA ALA A 61 -14.17 4.84 -17.84
C ALA A 61 -13.36 5.04 -16.57
N LYS A 62 -12.67 6.18 -16.45
CA LYS A 62 -12.06 6.55 -15.17
C LYS A 62 -13.19 6.47 -14.14
N PRO A 63 -13.05 5.67 -13.06
CA PRO A 63 -14.05 5.68 -12.02
C PRO A 63 -14.25 7.14 -11.62
N ALA A 64 -15.49 7.60 -11.62
CA ALA A 64 -15.81 8.92 -11.13
C ALA A 64 -15.35 8.93 -9.67
N VAL A 65 -14.25 9.63 -9.39
CA VAL A 65 -13.79 9.83 -8.02
C VAL A 65 -14.85 10.72 -7.37
N HIS A 66 -15.84 10.09 -6.74
CA HIS A 66 -16.87 10.75 -5.95
C HIS A 66 -16.37 11.02 -4.53
N ALA A 67 -15.19 11.63 -4.43
CA ALA A 67 -14.91 12.53 -3.34
C ALA A 67 -14.97 13.92 -3.97
N THR A 68 -15.94 14.75 -3.58
CA THR A 68 -15.87 16.18 -3.86
C THR A 68 -14.60 16.69 -3.21
N ALA A 69 -13.49 16.70 -3.94
CA ALA A 69 -12.21 17.20 -3.46
C ALA A 69 -12.47 18.62 -2.95
N LYS A 70 -12.33 18.82 -1.64
CA LYS A 70 -12.48 20.15 -1.07
C LYS A 70 -11.41 21.05 -1.68
N ALA A 71 -11.78 22.30 -1.89
CA ALA A 71 -10.85 23.29 -2.44
C ALA A 71 -9.62 23.43 -1.55
N ALA A 72 -8.48 23.69 -2.18
CA ALA A 72 -7.24 24.00 -1.47
C ALA A 72 -7.47 25.14 -0.46
N SER A 73 -6.92 24.99 0.73
CA SER A 73 -7.01 25.99 1.80
C SER A 73 -5.76 25.95 2.66
N ARG A 74 -5.50 27.02 3.41
CA ARG A 74 -4.27 27.17 4.20
C ARG A 74 -4.59 27.13 5.69
N ASP A 75 -3.73 26.46 6.45
CA ASP A 75 -3.67 26.51 7.90
C ASP A 75 -2.19 26.33 8.29
N ALA A 76 -1.59 27.35 8.90
CA ALA A 76 -0.14 27.37 9.14
C ALA A 76 0.31 26.28 10.14
N ALA A 77 -0.55 25.91 11.08
CA ALA A 77 -0.23 24.86 12.06
C ALA A 77 -0.28 23.47 11.42
N ALA A 78 -1.29 23.21 10.58
CA ALA A 78 -1.40 21.99 9.79
C ALA A 78 -0.27 21.86 8.78
N GLU A 79 0.05 22.95 8.06
CA GLU A 79 1.17 23.00 7.12
C GLU A 79 2.49 22.65 7.82
N ARG A 80 2.79 23.31 8.94
CA ARG A 80 4.00 23.05 9.73
C ARG A 80 4.05 21.61 10.25
N LEU A 81 2.94 21.10 10.77
CA LEU A 81 2.87 19.72 11.28
C LEU A 81 3.15 18.70 10.18
N ILE A 82 2.48 18.84 9.03
CA ILE A 82 2.65 17.93 7.88
C ILE A 82 4.10 18.00 7.40
N THR A 83 4.66 19.20 7.25
CA THR A 83 6.05 19.39 6.83
C THR A 83 7.02 18.69 7.78
N VAL A 84 6.91 18.90 9.09
CA VAL A 84 7.79 18.26 10.09
C VAL A 84 7.69 16.73 10.02
N VAL A 85 6.47 16.18 9.89
CA VAL A 85 6.28 14.73 9.79
C VAL A 85 6.91 14.18 8.51
N CYS A 86 6.65 14.81 7.36
CA CYS A 86 7.18 14.38 6.08
C CYS A 86 8.71 14.50 6.00
N GLU A 87 9.29 15.62 6.43
CA GLU A 87 10.74 15.81 6.47
C GLU A 87 11.41 14.80 7.39
N LYS A 88 10.81 14.51 8.56
CA LYS A 88 11.31 13.48 9.46
C LYS A 88 11.33 12.11 8.77
N LEU A 89 10.24 11.72 8.12
CA LEU A 89 10.15 10.44 7.41
C LEU A 89 11.17 10.34 6.25
N ILE A 90 11.40 11.44 5.52
CA ILE A 90 12.43 11.51 4.47
C ILE A 90 13.84 11.35 5.07
N SER A 91 14.13 12.00 6.20
CA SER A 91 15.44 11.88 6.87
C SER A 91 15.74 10.46 7.36
N LEU A 92 14.71 9.62 7.53
CA LEU A 92 14.83 8.25 8.00
C LEU A 92 15.00 7.22 6.86
N GLU A 93 15.07 7.65 5.60
CA GLU A 93 15.13 6.76 4.43
C GLU A 93 16.26 5.71 4.55
N GLU A 94 17.51 6.14 4.72
CA GLU A 94 18.64 5.21 4.86
C GLU A 94 18.58 4.37 6.14
N PRO A 95 18.33 4.94 7.35
CA PRO A 95 18.15 4.15 8.57
C PRO A 95 17.09 3.06 8.46
N LEU A 96 15.94 3.37 7.86
CA LEU A 96 14.83 2.43 7.70
C LEU A 96 15.15 1.33 6.70
N ASN A 97 15.76 1.67 5.56
CA ASN A 97 16.25 0.66 4.62
C ASN A 97 17.29 -0.26 5.26
N GLY A 98 18.17 0.27 6.11
CA GLY A 98 19.16 -0.51 6.84
C GLY A 98 18.56 -1.47 7.88
N LEU A 99 17.49 -1.07 8.57
CA LEU A 99 16.71 -1.96 9.46
C LEU A 99 15.97 -3.02 8.66
N ASP A 100 15.32 -2.60 7.58
CA ASP A 100 14.52 -3.47 6.73
C ASP A 100 15.39 -4.48 5.95
N ALA A 101 16.60 -4.13 5.53
CA ALA A 101 17.51 -5.09 4.88
C ALA A 101 17.89 -6.26 5.82
N LYS A 102 17.78 -6.08 7.14
CA LYS A 102 17.98 -7.14 8.15
C LYS A 102 16.72 -7.95 8.41
N ALA A 103 15.54 -7.44 8.09
CA ALA A 103 14.26 -8.05 8.45
C ALA A 103 13.26 -8.18 7.28
N GLY A 104 13.66 -7.89 6.05
CA GLY A 104 12.80 -7.67 4.89
C GLY A 104 13.61 -7.53 3.60
N ASP A 105 13.09 -6.78 2.64
CA ASP A 105 13.69 -6.50 1.32
C ASP A 105 14.46 -5.17 1.23
N GLY A 106 14.48 -4.39 2.32
CA GLY A 106 15.34 -3.21 2.44
C GLY A 106 14.80 -1.98 1.72
N ASP A 107 13.49 -1.88 1.52
CA ASP A 107 12.85 -0.80 0.78
C ASP A 107 11.85 0.03 1.63
N THR A 108 11.66 -0.31 2.91
CA THR A 108 10.70 0.38 3.78
C THR A 108 10.97 1.87 3.88
N GLY A 109 12.24 2.27 4.01
CA GLY A 109 12.64 3.68 4.06
C GLY A 109 12.36 4.41 2.76
N SER A 110 12.71 3.82 1.62
CA SER A 110 12.42 4.37 0.29
C SER A 110 10.92 4.53 0.05
N THR A 111 10.12 3.54 0.47
CA THR A 111 8.66 3.53 0.33
C THR A 111 8.02 4.64 1.16
N VAL A 112 8.45 4.77 2.42
CA VAL A 112 7.98 5.81 3.34
C VAL A 112 8.40 7.21 2.88
N ALA A 113 9.66 7.39 2.45
CA ALA A 113 10.16 8.66 1.94
C ALA A 113 9.44 9.08 0.64
N THR A 114 9.12 8.13 -0.24
CA THR A 114 8.31 8.39 -1.46
C THR A 114 6.92 8.90 -1.11
N GLY A 115 6.25 8.28 -0.14
CA GLY A 115 4.95 8.74 0.36
C GLY A 115 5.04 10.16 0.95
N ALA A 116 6.05 10.41 1.78
CA ALA A 116 6.28 11.72 2.40
C ALA A 116 6.56 12.83 1.37
N ARG A 117 7.44 12.58 0.39
CA ARG A 117 7.72 13.51 -0.73
C ARG A 117 6.44 13.83 -1.52
N SER A 118 5.64 12.81 -1.81
CA SER A 118 4.39 12.97 -2.58
C SER A 118 3.35 13.82 -1.84
N VAL A 119 3.32 13.76 -0.50
CA VAL A 119 2.48 14.65 0.31
C VAL A 119 3.00 16.09 0.27
N LEU A 120 4.31 16.29 0.40
CA LEU A 120 4.94 17.62 0.32
C LEU A 120 4.74 18.28 -1.03
N GLU A 121 4.91 17.55 -2.13
CA GLU A 121 4.67 18.04 -3.51
C GLU A 121 3.23 18.54 -3.72
N ARG A 122 2.28 18.01 -2.94
CA ARG A 122 0.87 18.35 -3.02
C ARG A 122 0.42 19.34 -1.95
N LEU A 123 1.30 19.76 -1.04
CA LEU A 123 0.97 20.53 0.16
C LEU A 123 0.13 21.78 -0.15
N ASP A 124 0.48 22.51 -1.22
CA ASP A 124 -0.24 23.72 -1.65
C ASP A 124 -1.65 23.47 -2.18
N THR A 125 -1.96 22.22 -2.55
CA THR A 125 -3.27 21.81 -3.07
C THR A 125 -4.16 21.14 -2.02
N LEU A 126 -3.63 20.88 -0.82
CA LEU A 126 -4.37 20.23 0.25
C LEU A 126 -5.39 21.20 0.88
N PRO A 127 -6.55 20.70 1.34
CA PRO A 127 -7.54 21.50 2.04
C PRO A 127 -7.18 21.68 3.53
N LEU A 128 -6.05 22.34 3.83
CA LEU A 128 -5.43 22.35 5.17
C LEU A 128 -6.31 22.95 6.29
N ALA A 129 -7.28 23.81 5.96
CA ALA A 129 -8.23 24.35 6.92
C ALA A 129 -9.30 23.32 7.36
N ASP A 130 -9.41 22.19 6.65
CA ASP A 130 -10.29 21.09 6.98
C ASP A 130 -9.48 19.82 7.26
N ARG A 131 -9.40 19.46 8.55
CA ARG A 131 -8.63 18.30 9.01
C ARG A 131 -9.15 16.97 8.43
N ALA A 132 -10.46 16.80 8.29
CA ALA A 132 -11.03 15.56 7.76
C ALA A 132 -10.70 15.42 6.27
N ALA A 133 -10.90 16.49 5.49
CA ALA A 133 -10.55 16.49 4.07
C ALA A 133 -9.04 16.38 3.84
N THR A 134 -8.22 16.95 4.73
CA THR A 134 -6.76 16.82 4.68
C THR A 134 -6.32 15.37 4.90
N LEU A 135 -6.87 14.68 5.91
CA LEU A 135 -6.58 13.26 6.14
C LEU A 135 -7.01 12.41 4.93
N ALA A 136 -8.18 12.66 4.35
CA ALA A 136 -8.63 11.94 3.16
C ALA A 136 -7.66 12.13 1.97
N ALA A 137 -7.26 13.36 1.70
CA ALA A 137 -6.33 13.68 0.62
C ALA A 137 -4.92 13.08 0.84
N ILE A 138 -4.46 13.01 2.09
CA ILE A 138 -3.22 12.29 2.45
C ILE A 138 -3.41 10.79 2.17
N GLY A 139 -4.52 10.18 2.61
CA GLY A 139 -4.82 8.78 2.34
C GLY A 139 -4.82 8.42 0.86
N ASP A 140 -5.43 9.25 0.01
CA ASP A 140 -5.41 9.09 -1.45
C ASP A 140 -4.00 9.20 -2.04
N THR A 141 -3.22 10.16 -1.53
CA THR A 141 -1.83 10.37 -1.96
C THR A 141 -0.97 9.15 -1.65
N LEU A 142 -1.02 8.66 -0.41
CA LEU A 142 -0.23 7.50 0.01
C LEU A 142 -0.65 6.23 -0.74
N GLY A 143 -1.96 6.01 -0.94
CA GLY A 143 -2.47 4.85 -1.68
C GLY A 143 -2.05 4.81 -3.16
N THR A 144 -1.75 5.97 -3.74
CA THR A 144 -1.31 6.08 -5.14
C THR A 144 0.21 6.07 -5.28
N ALA A 145 0.92 6.72 -4.36
CA ALA A 145 2.36 6.95 -4.47
C ALA A 145 3.22 5.85 -3.83
N MET A 146 2.76 5.26 -2.73
CA MET A 146 3.53 4.22 -2.02
C MET A 146 3.28 2.85 -2.65
N GLY A 147 4.35 2.09 -2.85
CA GLY A 147 4.28 0.70 -3.28
C GLY A 147 3.91 -0.26 -2.13
N GLY A 148 3.56 -1.49 -2.49
CA GLY A 148 3.35 -2.58 -1.53
C GLY A 148 2.10 -2.45 -0.65
N SER A 149 2.04 -3.26 0.40
CA SER A 149 0.90 -3.27 1.33
C SER A 149 0.84 -2.03 2.22
N SER A 150 1.97 -1.37 2.47
CA SER A 150 2.04 -0.18 3.33
C SER A 150 1.24 1.00 2.76
N GLY A 151 1.31 1.25 1.46
CA GLY A 151 0.51 2.30 0.80
C GLY A 151 -1.00 2.08 0.96
N VAL A 152 -1.46 0.84 0.72
CA VAL A 152 -2.88 0.47 0.87
C VAL A 152 -3.33 0.58 2.33
N LEU A 153 -2.53 0.07 3.27
CA LEU A 153 -2.88 0.08 4.69
C LEU A 153 -2.92 1.50 5.28
N LEU A 154 -1.98 2.37 4.90
CA LEU A 154 -2.00 3.78 5.31
C LEU A 154 -3.13 4.55 4.64
N SER A 155 -3.46 4.24 3.38
CA SER A 155 -4.63 4.82 2.70
C SER A 155 -5.93 4.47 3.44
N ILE A 156 -6.10 3.20 3.84
CA ILE A 156 -7.23 2.73 4.66
C ILE A 156 -7.25 3.48 6.00
N PHE A 157 -6.11 3.57 6.69
CA PHE A 157 -5.98 4.26 7.97
C PHE A 157 -6.47 5.71 7.88
N PHE A 158 -5.93 6.48 6.94
CA PHE A 158 -6.25 7.90 6.78
C PHE A 158 -7.67 8.13 6.28
N THR A 159 -8.18 7.27 5.40
CA THR A 159 -9.57 7.36 4.89
C THR A 159 -10.59 7.14 6.01
N ALA A 160 -10.39 6.12 6.84
CA ALA A 160 -11.27 5.82 7.97
C ALA A 160 -11.16 6.87 9.08
N ALA A 161 -9.96 7.39 9.33
CA ALA A 161 -9.76 8.51 10.24
C ALA A 161 -10.46 9.78 9.74
N ALA A 162 -10.33 10.12 8.45
CA ALA A 162 -11.01 11.25 7.83
C ALA A 162 -12.53 11.16 7.98
N GLN A 163 -13.12 9.99 7.71
CA GLN A 163 -14.56 9.77 7.84
C GLN A 163 -15.01 9.97 9.29
N THR A 164 -14.31 9.36 10.24
CA THR A 164 -14.65 9.44 11.67
C THR A 164 -14.51 10.87 12.21
N LEU A 165 -13.47 11.59 11.77
CA LEU A 165 -13.29 13.01 12.09
C LEU A 165 -14.39 13.88 11.49
N GLY A 166 -14.82 13.59 10.26
CA GLY A 166 -15.95 14.24 9.60
C GLY A 166 -17.29 14.06 10.32
N PHE A 167 -17.44 12.98 11.10
CA PHE A 167 -18.59 12.75 11.98
C PHE A 167 -18.47 13.43 13.36
N GLY A 168 -17.45 14.26 13.59
CA GLY A 168 -17.30 15.07 14.80
C GLY A 168 -16.52 14.41 15.94
N ALA A 169 -15.83 13.30 15.69
CA ALA A 169 -14.92 12.71 16.68
C ALA A 169 -13.70 13.63 16.95
N THR A 170 -13.04 13.43 18.09
CA THR A 170 -11.73 14.05 18.34
C THR A 170 -10.67 13.40 17.43
N LEU A 171 -9.58 14.12 17.15
CA LEU A 171 -8.49 13.60 16.31
C LEU A 171 -7.92 12.26 16.83
N PRO A 172 -7.62 12.07 18.13
CA PRO A 172 -7.11 10.79 18.62
C PRO A 172 -8.10 9.64 18.40
N LYS A 173 -9.40 9.86 18.65
CA LYS A 173 -10.45 8.86 18.40
C LYS A 173 -10.61 8.53 16.92
N ALA A 174 -10.49 9.53 16.05
CA ALA A 174 -10.51 9.34 14.61
C ALA A 174 -9.31 8.50 14.13
N LEU A 175 -8.10 8.79 14.62
CA LEU A 175 -6.91 8.01 14.30
C LEU A 175 -7.00 6.57 14.84
N LEU A 176 -7.57 6.36 16.03
CA LEU A 176 -7.84 5.01 16.56
C LEU A 176 -8.84 4.24 15.68
N ALA A 177 -9.88 4.89 15.16
CA ALA A 177 -10.79 4.27 14.20
C ALA A 177 -10.10 3.94 12.86
N GLY A 178 -9.18 4.81 12.42
CA GLY A 178 -8.30 4.53 11.29
C GLY A 178 -7.45 3.28 11.52
N LEU A 179 -6.84 3.18 12.70
CA LEU A 179 -6.04 2.03 13.10
C LEU A 179 -6.87 0.75 13.14
N ASP A 180 -8.09 0.79 13.67
CA ASP A 180 -9.01 -0.36 13.69
C ASP A 180 -9.29 -0.89 12.28
N ARG A 181 -9.53 0.00 11.30
CA ARG A 181 -9.71 -0.42 9.90
C ARG A 181 -8.42 -0.97 9.30
N MET A 182 -7.27 -0.36 9.60
CA MET A 182 -5.98 -0.84 9.13
C MET A 182 -5.66 -2.24 9.67
N THR A 183 -5.90 -2.51 10.96
CA THR A 183 -5.67 -3.83 11.56
C THR A 183 -6.72 -4.84 11.14
N PHE A 184 -7.97 -4.44 10.90
CA PHE A 184 -9.01 -5.31 10.35
C PHE A 184 -8.62 -5.90 8.99
N TYR A 185 -8.11 -5.06 8.07
CA TYR A 185 -7.70 -5.53 6.74
C TYR A 185 -6.28 -6.10 6.69
N GLY A 186 -5.35 -5.53 7.48
CA GLY A 186 -3.95 -5.97 7.51
C GLY A 186 -3.70 -7.20 8.38
N GLY A 187 -4.60 -7.50 9.33
CA GLY A 187 -4.53 -8.64 10.24
C GLY A 187 -3.50 -8.53 11.38
N ALA A 188 -2.65 -7.50 11.37
CA ALA A 188 -1.61 -7.28 12.37
C ALA A 188 -2.19 -6.77 13.70
N LYS A 189 -1.61 -7.22 14.80
CA LYS A 189 -1.90 -6.77 16.18
C LYS A 189 -0.61 -6.40 16.89
N VAL A 190 -0.73 -5.74 18.04
CA VAL A 190 0.41 -5.58 18.96
C VAL A 190 0.96 -6.97 19.32
N GLY A 191 2.28 -7.13 19.19
CA GLY A 191 3.03 -8.37 19.32
C GLY A 191 3.31 -9.09 17.99
N ASP A 192 2.88 -8.54 16.85
CA ASP A 192 3.11 -9.15 15.53
C ASP A 192 4.31 -8.56 14.78
N ARG A 193 4.98 -7.57 15.38
CA ARG A 193 6.24 -6.98 14.94
C ARG A 193 6.06 -6.16 13.67
N THR A 194 5.25 -5.11 13.79
CA THR A 194 4.87 -4.16 12.73
C THR A 194 4.73 -2.75 13.29
N MET A 195 4.44 -1.76 12.45
CA MET A 195 4.11 -0.41 12.91
C MET A 195 2.97 -0.31 13.94
N VAL A 196 2.09 -1.32 14.01
CA VAL A 196 0.99 -1.37 14.99
C VAL A 196 1.53 -1.41 16.43
N ASP A 197 2.70 -2.03 16.64
CA ASP A 197 3.35 -2.13 17.95
C ASP A 197 3.71 -0.77 18.54
N ALA A 198 4.01 0.22 17.71
CA ALA A 198 4.25 1.60 18.14
C ALA A 198 3.01 2.47 18.00
N LEU A 199 2.22 2.31 16.94
CA LEU A 199 1.10 3.19 16.63
C LEU A 199 -0.08 3.02 17.59
N GLU A 200 -0.44 1.78 17.95
CA GLU A 200 -1.57 1.55 18.85
C GLU A 200 -1.33 2.13 20.26
N PRO A 201 -0.19 1.87 20.93
CA PRO A 201 0.10 2.48 22.22
C PRO A 201 0.17 4.01 22.15
N ALA A 202 0.76 4.56 21.08
CA ALA A 202 0.89 6.00 20.89
C ALA A 202 -0.48 6.70 20.79
N LEU A 203 -1.40 6.16 19.97
CA LEU A 203 -2.73 6.74 19.80
C LEU A 203 -3.60 6.61 21.06
N LYS A 204 -3.47 5.51 21.80
CA LYS A 204 -4.14 5.35 23.11
C LYS A 204 -3.61 6.35 24.15
N ALA A 205 -2.31 6.58 24.18
CA ALA A 205 -1.69 7.56 25.06
C ALA A 205 -2.00 9.01 24.63
N LEU A 206 -2.14 9.27 23.33
CA LEU A 206 -2.51 10.58 22.81
C LEU A 206 -3.90 11.03 23.30
N ASP A 207 -4.87 10.11 23.37
CA ASP A 207 -6.25 10.42 23.81
C ASP A 207 -6.34 10.79 25.30
N THR A 208 -5.41 10.31 26.14
CA THR A 208 -5.47 10.48 27.60
C THR A 208 -4.35 11.33 28.20
N GLY A 209 -3.16 11.35 27.59
CA GLY A 209 -1.93 11.94 28.13
C GLY A 209 -1.20 12.88 27.17
N GLY A 210 -1.74 13.17 25.99
CA GLY A 210 -1.15 14.12 25.04
C GLY A 210 0.09 13.62 24.29
N LEU A 211 0.79 14.54 23.63
CA LEU A 211 1.85 14.21 22.68
C LEU A 211 3.10 13.61 23.32
N GLU A 212 3.50 14.07 24.50
CA GLU A 212 4.67 13.51 25.20
C GLU A 212 4.43 12.05 25.59
N ALA A 213 3.27 11.75 26.18
CA ALA A 213 2.88 10.38 26.51
C ALA A 213 2.79 9.50 25.26
N ALA A 214 2.26 10.04 24.16
CA ALA A 214 2.20 9.34 22.87
C ALA A 214 3.61 9.02 22.33
N ALA A 215 4.55 9.96 22.40
CA ALA A 215 5.94 9.75 21.96
C ALA A 215 6.67 8.70 22.79
N THR A 216 6.51 8.73 24.12
CA THR A 216 7.07 7.70 25.01
C THR A 216 6.47 6.32 24.70
N ALA A 217 5.15 6.23 24.53
CA ALA A 217 4.48 4.98 24.22
C ALA A 217 4.89 4.41 22.84
N ALA A 218 5.01 5.27 21.83
CA ALA A 218 5.47 4.89 20.50
C ALA A 218 6.89 4.32 20.53
N ARG A 219 7.81 5.01 21.24
CA ARG A 219 9.20 4.57 21.41
C ARG A 219 9.29 3.22 22.10
N HIS A 220 8.57 3.04 23.19
CA HIS A 220 8.59 1.78 23.94
C HIS A 220 8.01 0.63 23.09
N GLY A 221 6.96 0.89 22.31
CA GLY A 221 6.40 -0.06 21.36
C GLY A 221 7.40 -0.47 20.27
N ALA A 222 8.12 0.50 19.68
CA ALA A 222 9.16 0.24 18.70
C ALA A 222 10.34 -0.56 19.27
N GLU A 223 10.84 -0.19 20.44
CA GLU A 223 11.92 -0.90 21.14
C GLU A 223 11.54 -2.35 21.47
N ALA A 224 10.28 -2.59 21.89
CA ALA A 224 9.78 -3.93 22.18
C ALA A 224 9.83 -4.86 20.96
N THR A 225 9.73 -4.35 19.73
CA THR A 225 9.82 -5.17 18.51
C THR A 225 11.19 -5.82 18.34
N ALA A 226 12.26 -5.21 18.85
CA ALA A 226 13.61 -5.78 18.78
C ALA A 226 13.76 -7.07 19.61
N ALA A 227 12.95 -7.22 20.67
CA ALA A 227 12.89 -8.42 21.49
C ALA A 227 12.00 -9.54 20.90
N MET A 228 11.23 -9.25 19.84
CA MET A 228 10.37 -10.23 19.20
C MET A 228 11.18 -11.06 18.21
N GLN A 229 11.20 -12.38 18.39
CA GLN A 229 12.05 -13.25 17.57
C GLN A 229 11.49 -13.52 16.17
N LYS A 230 10.17 -13.44 16.02
CA LYS A 230 9.44 -13.77 14.79
C LYS A 230 8.40 -12.70 14.50
N ALA A 231 8.38 -12.22 13.26
CA ALA A 231 7.25 -11.43 12.77
C ALA A 231 6.08 -12.37 12.45
N LYS A 232 4.86 -11.93 12.76
CA LYS A 232 3.63 -12.68 12.46
C LYS A 232 2.82 -12.06 11.32
N ALA A 233 3.23 -10.89 10.84
CA ALA A 233 2.63 -10.18 9.72
C ALA A 233 3.71 -9.50 8.85
N GLY A 234 3.31 -9.05 7.67
CA GLY A 234 4.18 -8.33 6.74
C GLY A 234 5.25 -9.19 6.07
N ARG A 235 6.16 -8.54 5.34
CA ARG A 235 7.23 -9.22 4.59
C ARG A 235 8.22 -9.95 5.51
N SER A 236 8.44 -9.41 6.72
CA SER A 236 9.29 -10.02 7.74
C SER A 236 8.81 -11.41 8.18
N ALA A 237 7.49 -11.69 8.11
CA ALA A 237 6.95 -13.01 8.45
C ALA A 237 7.38 -14.11 7.46
N TYR A 238 7.79 -13.75 6.24
CA TYR A 238 8.27 -14.70 5.23
C TYR A 238 9.72 -15.11 5.47
N ILE A 239 10.47 -14.33 6.24
CA ILE A 239 11.88 -14.57 6.49
C ILE A 239 11.96 -15.45 7.74
N GLY A 240 12.01 -16.77 7.53
CA GLY A 240 12.02 -17.80 8.58
C GLY A 240 13.27 -17.82 9.49
N ARG A 241 13.97 -16.69 9.66
CA ARG A 241 15.12 -16.52 10.57
C ARG A 241 14.70 -15.75 11.83
N GLN A 242 15.43 -15.96 12.92
CA GLN A 242 15.24 -15.16 14.13
C GLN A 242 15.71 -13.72 13.89
N LEU A 243 14.91 -12.75 14.32
CA LEU A 243 15.14 -11.31 14.11
C LEU A 243 15.71 -10.61 15.36
N ASP A 244 16.42 -11.36 16.21
CA ASP A 244 16.85 -10.90 17.53
C ASP A 244 17.66 -9.60 17.46
N GLY A 245 17.24 -8.59 18.23
CA GLY A 245 17.93 -7.31 18.36
C GLY A 245 17.70 -6.31 17.23
N VAL A 246 16.86 -6.62 16.23
CA VAL A 246 16.54 -5.71 15.12
C VAL A 246 15.14 -5.15 15.27
N ALA A 247 14.98 -3.87 15.60
CA ALA A 247 13.67 -3.23 15.63
C ALA A 247 12.95 -3.30 14.27
N ASP A 248 11.61 -3.41 14.30
CA ASP A 248 10.78 -3.31 13.11
C ASP A 248 10.90 -1.90 12.50
N PRO A 249 11.20 -1.78 11.19
CA PRO A 249 11.35 -0.47 10.55
C PRO A 249 10.06 0.35 10.58
N GLY A 250 8.89 -0.28 10.45
CA GLY A 250 7.61 0.42 10.53
C GLY A 250 7.35 1.00 11.91
N ALA A 251 7.59 0.23 12.97
CA ALA A 251 7.45 0.68 14.35
C ALA A 251 8.45 1.79 14.68
N PHE A 252 9.69 1.66 14.22
CA PHE A 252 10.73 2.69 14.37
C PHE A 252 10.33 4.00 13.71
N ALA A 253 9.81 3.96 12.48
CA ALA A 253 9.32 5.15 11.77
C ALA A 253 8.21 5.86 12.55
N VAL A 254 7.24 5.10 13.10
CA VAL A 254 6.15 5.66 13.91
C VAL A 254 6.69 6.34 15.17
N ALA A 255 7.59 5.68 15.91
CA ALA A 255 8.21 6.25 17.11
C ALA A 255 8.90 7.59 16.82
N GLU A 256 9.70 7.63 15.77
CA GLU A 256 10.44 8.82 15.37
C GLU A 256 9.53 9.98 14.92
N VAL A 257 8.38 9.68 14.29
CA VAL A 257 7.36 10.68 13.97
C VAL A 257 6.76 11.29 15.23
N PHE A 258 6.32 10.46 16.20
CA PHE A 258 5.72 11.00 17.43
C PHE A 258 6.74 11.82 18.24
N VAL A 259 8.00 11.42 18.27
CA VAL A 259 9.09 12.18 18.90
C VAL A 259 9.26 13.54 18.23
N ALA A 260 9.31 13.58 16.89
CA ALA A 260 9.44 14.84 16.15
C ALA A 260 8.24 15.77 16.37
N VAL A 261 7.03 15.22 16.38
CA VAL A 261 5.81 16.01 16.65
C VAL A 261 5.79 16.53 18.08
N ALA A 262 6.12 15.71 19.09
CA ALA A 262 6.18 16.16 20.47
C ALA A 262 7.20 17.28 20.67
N ALA A 263 8.38 17.18 20.04
CA ALA A 263 9.41 18.22 20.08
C ALA A 263 8.95 19.55 19.46
N MET A 264 8.02 19.53 18.50
CA MET A 264 7.46 20.75 17.90
C MET A 264 6.61 21.56 18.90
N PHE A 265 6.02 20.91 19.89
CA PHE A 265 5.12 21.53 20.88
C PHE A 265 5.75 21.66 22.27
N ALA A 266 7.00 21.21 22.46
CA ALA A 266 7.71 21.38 23.71
C ALA A 266 7.99 22.88 23.95
N PRO A 267 7.82 23.38 25.18
CA PRO A 267 8.23 24.74 25.53
C PRO A 267 9.75 24.88 25.32
N ALA A 268 10.15 26.01 24.72
CA ALA A 268 11.55 26.36 24.48
C ALA A 268 12.35 26.59 25.77
#